data_AF-A0A2K2VU56-F1
#
_entry.id   AF-A0A2K2VU56-F1
#
_cell.length_a   1.000
_cell.length_b   1.000
_cell.length_c   1.000
_cell.angle_alpha   90.00
_cell.angle_beta   90.00
_cell.angle_gamma   90.00
#
_symmetry.space_group_name_H-M   'P 1'
#
loop_
_entity.id
_entity.type
_entity.pdbx_description
1 polymer ?
#
loop_
_entity_poly.entity_id
_entity_poly.type
_entity_poly.pdbx_seq_one_letter_code
_entity_poly.pdbx_strand_id
1 'polypeptide(L)' 'MANIELDDILGIVDSSKGEIICKDCMTEEEVFHIAEEEAITQDKILKDDSYLCNRCNKKL' A
#
# COMPACT_ATOMS: atom_id res chain seq x y z
N MET A 1 -7.49 10.63 17.70
CA MET A 1 -6.81 9.38 17.32
C MET A 1 -7.30 9.08 15.92
N ALA A 2 -6.45 9.27 14.91
CA ALA A 2 -6.83 8.96 13.54
C ALA A 2 -6.81 7.44 13.42
N ASN A 3 -7.98 6.81 13.43
CA ASN A 3 -8.10 5.43 12.97
C ASN A 3 -7.84 5.49 11.47
N ILE A 4 -6.68 5.02 11.01
CA ILE A 4 -6.54 4.70 9.60
C ILE A 4 -7.49 3.53 9.37
N GLU A 5 -8.65 3.81 8.77
CA GLU A 5 -9.56 2.77 8.33
C GLU A 5 -8.79 1.94 7.30
N LEU A 6 -8.65 0.64 7.52
CA LEU A 6 -8.02 -0.29 6.57
C LEU A 6 -8.58 -0.14 5.14
N ASP A 7 -9.80 0.39 5.01
CA ASP A 7 -10.45 0.75 3.75
C ASP A 7 -9.70 1.80 2.91
N ASP A 8 -8.95 2.71 3.55
CA ASP A 8 -8.18 3.75 2.85
C ASP A 8 -6.83 3.24 2.31
N ILE A 9 -6.44 2.00 2.65
CA ILE A 9 -5.20 1.40 2.17
C ILE A 9 -5.40 0.89 0.75
N LEU A 10 -4.66 1.52 -0.18
CA LEU A 10 -4.65 1.14 -1.58
C LEU A 10 -3.58 0.09 -1.87
N GLY A 11 -2.50 0.07 -1.09
CA GLY A 11 -1.41 -0.91 -1.19
C GLY A 11 -0.36 -0.73 -0.11
N ILE A 12 0.80 -1.34 -0.31
CA ILE A 12 1.97 -1.23 0.57
C ILE A 12 3.26 -1.02 -0.20
N VAL A 13 4.22 -0.41 0.48
CA VAL A 13 5.63 -0.43 0.13
C VAL A 13 6.31 -1.46 1.02
N ASP A 14 6.72 -2.60 0.47
CA ASP A 14 7.61 -3.54 1.15
C ASP A 14 9.01 -2.92 1.18
N SER A 15 9.39 -2.32 2.31
CA SER A 15 10.69 -1.66 2.46
C SER A 15 11.85 -2.66 2.48
N SER A 16 11.57 -3.93 2.80
CA SER A 16 12.57 -5.00 2.84
C SER A 16 12.99 -5.45 1.44
N LYS A 17 12.05 -5.43 0.50
CA LYS A 17 12.27 -5.82 -0.91
C LYS A 17 12.34 -4.63 -1.87
N GLY A 18 11.87 -3.45 -1.45
CA GLY A 18 11.71 -2.28 -2.31
C GLY A 18 10.59 -2.46 -3.34
N GLU A 19 9.53 -3.20 -3.00
CA GLU A 19 8.43 -3.52 -3.91
C GLU A 19 7.15 -2.80 -3.50
N ILE A 20 6.39 -2.31 -4.48
CA ILE A 20 5.07 -1.74 -4.25
C ILE A 20 4.02 -2.78 -4.62
N ILE A 21 3.11 -3.10 -3.71
CA ILE A 21 2.08 -4.12 -3.91
C ILE A 21 0.71 -3.48 -3.67
N CYS A 22 -0.21 -3.57 -4.63
CA CYS A 22 -1.57 -3.08 -4.43
C CYS A 22 -2.41 -4.05 -3.61
N LYS A 23 -3.46 -3.54 -2.94
CA LYS A 23 -4.39 -4.33 -2.14
C LYS A 23 -4.95 -5.54 -2.88
N ASP A 24 -5.12 -5.43 -4.20
CA ASP A 24 -5.61 -6.52 -5.06
C ASP A 24 -4.59 -7.67 -5.20
N CYS A 25 -3.30 -7.36 -5.10
CA CYS A 25 -2.21 -8.32 -5.22
C CYS A 25 -1.61 -8.76 -3.88
N MET A 26 -2.01 -8.12 -2.79
CA MET A 26 -1.59 -8.51 -1.44
C MET A 26 -2.29 -9.79 -1.00
N THR A 27 -1.58 -10.62 -0.26
CA THR A 27 -2.21 -11.73 0.48
C THR A 27 -2.72 -11.23 1.83
N GLU A 28 -3.66 -11.95 2.44
CA GLU A 28 -4.16 -11.62 3.78
C GLU A 28 -3.03 -11.53 4.81
N GLU A 29 -2.03 -12.41 4.73
CA GLU A 29 -0.84 -12.36 5.57
C GLU A 29 -0.07 -11.04 5.40
N GLU A 30 0.15 -10.60 4.16
CA GLU A 30 0.80 -9.31 3.88
C GLU A 30 -0.02 -8.13 4.44
N VAL A 31 -1.35 -8.24 4.48
CA VAL A 31 -2.25 -7.22 5.06
C VAL A 31 -2.17 -7.15 6.59
N PHE A 32 -2.03 -8.28 7.27
CA PHE A 32 -1.89 -8.30 8.73
C PHE A 32 -0.53 -7.79 9.22
N HIS A 33 0.48 -7.84 8.37
CA HIS A 33 1.85 -7.42 8.68
C HIS A 33 2.18 -5.98 8.26
N ILE A 34 1.22 -5.22 7.72
CA ILE A 34 1.45 -3.84 7.29
C ILE A 34 1.73 -2.95 8.50
N ALA A 35 2.92 -2.34 8.55
CA ALA A 35 3.14 -1.17 9.39
C ALA A 35 2.48 0.08 8.77
N GLU A 36 1.88 0.97 9.56
CA GLU A 36 1.24 2.21 9.07
C GLU A 36 2.19 3.06 8.18
N GLU A 37 3.49 2.99 8.44
CA GLU A 37 4.52 3.67 7.64
C GLU A 37 4.67 3.09 6.23
N GLU A 38 4.42 1.79 6.07
CA GLU A 38 4.51 1.03 4.81
C GLU A 38 3.19 1.05 4.03
N ALA A 39 2.07 1.38 4.67
CA ALA A 39 0.79 1.53 4.01
C ALA A 39 0.79 2.71 3.02
N ILE A 40 0.33 2.45 1.80
CA ILE A 40 -0.01 3.47 0.79
C ILE A 40 -1.49 3.72 0.92
N THR A 41 -1.84 4.88 1.47
CA THR A 41 -3.22 5.36 1.56
C THR A 41 -3.53 6.36 0.46
N GLN A 42 -4.82 6.60 0.21
CA GLN A 42 -5.25 7.61 -0.76
C GLN A 42 -4.62 9.00 -0.52
N ASP A 43 -4.42 9.42 0.74
CA ASP A 43 -3.76 10.69 1.07
C ASP A 43 -2.29 10.74 0.64
N LYS A 44 -1.57 9.62 0.72
CA LYS A 44 -0.17 9.53 0.23
C LYS A 44 -0.11 9.64 -1.29
N ILE A 45 -1.04 9.02 -2.02
CA ILE A 45 -1.06 9.06 -3.49
C ILE A 45 -1.34 10.46 -4.01
N LEU A 46 -2.21 11.22 -3.34
CA LEU A 46 -2.46 12.61 -3.70
C LEU A 46 -1.20 13.50 -3.59
N LYS A 47 -0.19 13.08 -2.81
CA LYS A 47 1.09 13.75 -2.67
C LYS A 47 2.16 13.20 -3.62
N ASP A 48 2.08 11.93 -3.98
CA ASP A 48 3.01 11.27 -4.90
C ASP A 48 2.26 10.30 -5.83
N ASP A 49 2.11 10.70 -7.10
CA ASP A 49 1.33 9.99 -8.11
C ASP A 49 2.13 8.84 -8.79
N SER A 50 3.18 8.37 -8.12
CA SER A 50 4.18 7.44 -8.70
C SER A 50 4.05 6.00 -8.21
N TYR A 51 3.07 5.70 -7.36
CA TYR A 51 2.89 4.36 -6.82
C TYR A 51 2.31 3.41 -7.89
N LEU A 52 3.16 2.49 -8.35
CA LEU A 52 2.80 1.48 -9.34
C LEU A 52 3.05 0.11 -8.75
N CYS A 53 2.06 -0.79 -8.80
CA CYS A 53 2.22 -2.12 -8.26
C CYS A 53 3.20 -2.95 -9.10
N ASN A 54 4.23 -3.51 -8.48
CA ASN A 54 5.22 -4.36 -9.12
C ASN A 54 4.63 -5.68 -9.65
N ARG A 55 3.54 -6.19 -9.05
CA ARG A 55 2.94 -7.49 -9.42
C ARG A 55 2.03 -7.38 -10.64
N CYS A 56 1.15 -6.37 -10.69
CA CYS A 56 0.17 -6.21 -11.77
C CYS A 56 0.38 -4.99 -12.66
N ASN A 57 1.42 -4.17 -12.40
CA ASN A 57 1.69 -2.90 -13.06
C ASN A 57 0.52 -1.90 -13.05
N LYS A 58 -0.45 -2.10 -12.14
CA LYS A 58 -1.57 -1.20 -11.96
C LYS A 58 -1.12 -0.01 -11.13
N LYS A 59 -1.58 1.18 -11.53
CA LYS A 59 -1.42 2.39 -10.75
C LYS A 59 -2.32 2.34 -9.51
N LEU A 60 -1.76 2.71 -8.37
CA LEU A 60 -2.46 2.78 -7.10
C LEU A 60 -3.30 4.06 -6.98
#